data_AF-A0A060CQA6-F1
#
_entry.id   AF-A0A060CQA6-F1
#
_cell.length_a   1.000
_cell.length_b   1.000
_cell.length_c   1.000
_cell.angle_alpha   90.00
_cell.angle_beta   90.00
_cell.angle_gamma   90.00
#
_symmetry.space_group_name_H-M   'P 1'
#
loop_
_entity.id
_entity.type
_entity.pdbx_description
1 polymer ?
#
loop_
_entity_poly.entity_id
_entity_poly.type
_entity_poly.pdbx_seq_one_letter_code
_entity_poly.pdbx_strand_id
1 'polypeptide(L)' 'YENYPTTLEDHFGGSQRAGVVAAASGVSTAIATGNGNAGLSAWYLSMYLHKEAHGRLGFFGYDLQD' A
#
# COMPACT_ATOMS: atom_id res chain seq x y z
N TYR A 1 0.47 -8.79 7.82
CA TYR A 1 0.85 -9.89 6.92
C TYR A 1 1.98 -10.74 7.49
N GLU A 2 3.09 -10.17 7.96
CA GLU A 2 4.24 -10.94 8.46
C GLU A 2 3.95 -11.75 9.73
N ASN A 3 3.23 -11.16 10.70
CA ASN A 3 2.94 -11.82 11.98
C ASN A 3 1.80 -12.84 11.92
N TYR A 4 0.96 -12.78 10.87
CA TYR A 4 -0.25 -13.58 10.75
C TYR A 4 -0.29 -14.24 9.36
N PRO A 5 0.26 -15.45 9.22
CA PRO A 5 0.37 -16.13 7.92
C PRO A 5 -0.97 -16.34 7.22
N THR A 6 -2.04 -16.61 7.98
CA THR A 6 -3.39 -16.77 7.42
C THR A 6 -3.92 -15.47 6.78
N THR A 7 -3.54 -14.30 7.31
CA THR A 7 -3.86 -13.01 6.67
C THR A 7 -3.09 -12.81 5.36
N LEU A 8 -1.84 -13.30 5.29
CA LEU A 8 -1.06 -13.27 4.05
C LEU A 8 -1.61 -14.26 3.01
N GLU A 9 -2.10 -15.41 3.45
CA GLU A 9 -2.76 -16.41 2.61
C GLU A 9 -4.11 -15.93 2.06
N ASP A 10 -4.95 -15.34 2.91
CA ASP A 10 -6.24 -14.77 2.50
C ASP A 10 -6.03 -13.66 1.46
N HIS A 11 -5.11 -12.73 1.74
CA HIS A 11 -4.68 -11.74 0.76
C HIS A 11 -3.45 -12.24 -0.02
N PHE A 12 -3.55 -13.40 -0.67
CA PHE A 12 -2.44 -14.03 -1.40
C PHE A 12 -1.89 -13.13 -2.53
N GLY A 13 -2.74 -12.31 -3.15
CA GLY A 13 -2.37 -11.39 -4.21
C GLY A 13 -1.59 -10.17 -3.70
N GLY A 14 -0.41 -9.93 -4.26
CA GLY A 14 0.41 -8.77 -3.92
C GLY A 14 -0.30 -7.43 -4.14
N SER A 15 -1.07 -7.30 -5.23
CA SER A 15 -1.83 -6.09 -5.55
C SER A 15 -2.88 -5.74 -4.49
N GLN A 16 -3.57 -6.74 -3.93
CA GLN A 16 -4.54 -6.49 -2.86
C GLN A 16 -3.83 -6.00 -1.60
N ARG A 17 -2.68 -6.62 -1.24
CA ARG A 17 -1.91 -6.18 -0.07
C ARG A 17 -1.35 -4.78 -0.24
N ALA A 18 -0.79 -4.48 -1.41
CA ALA A 18 -0.30 -3.16 -1.76
C ALA A 18 -1.42 -2.12 -1.59
N GLY A 19 -2.57 -2.32 -2.27
CA GLY A 19 -3.70 -1.41 -2.18
C GLY A 19 -4.24 -1.20 -0.76
N VAL A 20 -4.34 -2.26 0.05
CA VAL A 20 -4.82 -2.14 1.45
C VAL A 20 -3.86 -1.29 2.30
N VAL A 21 -2.55 -1.52 2.18
CA VAL A 21 -1.55 -0.77 2.98
C VAL A 21 -1.45 0.69 2.54
N ALA A 22 -1.50 0.98 1.23
CA ALA A 22 -1.50 2.36 0.76
C ALA A 22 -2.80 3.08 1.04
N ALA A 23 -3.96 2.42 0.97
CA ALA A 23 -5.24 3.01 1.37
C ALA A 23 -5.22 3.44 2.82
N ALA A 24 -4.74 2.57 3.73
CA ALA A 24 -4.62 2.91 5.14
C ALA A 24 -3.68 4.11 5.36
N SER A 25 -2.53 4.14 4.67
CA SER A 25 -1.55 5.23 4.76
C SER A 25 -2.09 6.57 4.22
N GLY A 26 -2.73 6.53 3.05
CA GLY A 26 -3.30 7.71 2.39
C GLY A 26 -4.48 8.29 3.17
N VAL A 27 -5.43 7.46 3.61
CA VAL A 27 -6.58 7.90 4.41
C VAL A 27 -6.12 8.49 5.75
N SER A 28 -5.20 7.83 6.46
CA SER A 28 -4.70 8.32 7.75
C SER A 28 -4.04 9.69 7.60
N THR A 29 -3.23 9.86 6.55
CA THR A 29 -2.56 11.14 6.28
C THR A 29 -3.56 12.22 5.90
N ALA A 30 -4.52 11.93 5.02
CA ALA A 30 -5.56 12.88 4.63
C ALA A 30 -6.39 13.36 5.82
N ILE A 31 -6.74 12.45 6.75
CA ILE A 31 -7.46 12.79 7.99
C ILE A 31 -6.59 13.67 8.88
N ALA A 32 -5.33 13.32 9.09
CA ALA A 32 -4.41 14.06 9.94
C ALA A 32 -4.17 15.49 9.44
N THR A 33 -4.10 15.68 8.12
CA THR A 33 -3.79 16.99 7.52
C THR A 33 -5.01 17.75 7.02
N GLY A 34 -6.20 17.12 6.95
CA GLY A 34 -7.39 17.68 6.30
C GLY A 34 -7.19 17.98 4.81
N ASN A 35 -6.31 17.24 4.11
CA ASN A 35 -5.89 17.55 2.74
C ASN A 35 -5.73 16.28 1.89
N GLY A 36 -6.48 16.18 0.79
CA GLY A 36 -6.47 15.02 -0.11
C GLY A 36 -5.14 14.81 -0.85
N ASN A 37 -4.43 15.89 -1.21
CA ASN A 37 -3.14 15.79 -1.91
C ASN A 37 -2.05 15.21 -1.00
N ALA A 38 -2.05 15.57 0.29
CA ALA A 38 -1.15 14.97 1.26
C ALA A 38 -1.44 13.46 1.44
N GLY A 39 -2.72 13.07 1.44
CA GLY A 39 -3.13 11.67 1.41
C GLY A 39 -2.64 10.93 0.17
N LEU A 40 -2.75 11.54 -1.01
CA LEU A 40 -2.24 10.97 -2.25
C LEU A 40 -0.71 10.81 -2.23
N SER A 41 0.03 11.80 -1.70
CA SER A 41 1.48 11.66 -1.50
C SER A 41 1.85 10.49 -0.58
N ALA A 42 1.07 10.26 0.48
CA ALA A 42 1.28 9.12 1.38
C ALA A 42 0.92 7.77 0.75
N TRP A 43 -0.07 7.73 -0.16
CA TRP A 43 -0.35 6.54 -0.96
C TRP A 43 0.89 6.12 -1.76
N TYR A 44 1.47 7.03 -2.53
CA TYR A 44 2.65 6.75 -3.35
C TYR A 44 3.89 6.39 -2.51
N LEU A 45 4.11 7.11 -1.40
CA LEU A 45 5.19 6.74 -0.48
C LEU A 45 5.01 5.33 0.08
N SER A 46 3.77 4.94 0.42
CA SER A 46 3.47 3.58 0.87
C SER A 46 3.77 2.52 -0.19
N MET A 47 3.57 2.82 -1.48
CA MET A 47 3.89 1.91 -2.58
C MET A 47 5.40 1.70 -2.70
N TYR A 48 6.20 2.77 -2.67
CA TYR A 48 7.66 2.66 -2.70
C TYR A 48 8.21 1.86 -1.51
N LEU A 49 7.75 2.15 -0.30
CA LEU A 49 8.20 1.45 0.90
C LEU A 49 7.79 -0.03 0.91
N HIS A 50 6.57 -0.36 0.45
CA HIS A 50 6.13 -1.74 0.36
C HIS A 50 7.00 -2.55 -0.61
N LYS A 51 7.32 -1.96 -1.77
CA LYS A 51 8.19 -2.57 -2.79
C LYS A 51 9.57 -2.90 -2.23
N GLU A 52 10.19 -1.94 -1.55
CA GLU A 52 11.52 -2.11 -0.96
C GLU A 52 11.52 -3.08 0.24
N ALA A 53 10.49 -3.02 1.10
CA ALA A 53 10.41 -3.88 2.28
C ALA A 53 10.29 -5.36 1.95
N HIS A 54 9.61 -5.71 0.84
CA HIS A 54 9.28 -7.10 0.52
C HIS A 54 9.88 -7.60 -0.80
N GLY A 55 10.53 -6.75 -1.59
CA GLY A 55 11.05 -7.08 -2.92
C GLY A 55 9.95 -7.41 -3.94
N ARG A 56 8.71 -7.02 -3.67
CA ARG A 56 7.52 -7.25 -4.51
C ARG A 56 6.44 -6.21 -4.21
N LEU A 57 5.54 -6.00 -5.17
CA LEU A 57 4.36 -5.15 -4.99
C LEU A 57 3.11 -5.86 -5.53
N GLY A 58 2.64 -5.49 -6.72
CA GLY A 58 1.48 -6.08 -7.39
C GLY A 58 1.82 -6.91 -8.62
N PHE A 59 0.80 -7.14 -9.46
CA PHE A 59 0.96 -7.75 -10.77
C PHE A 59 1.82 -6.87 -11.72
N PHE A 60 2.15 -7.41 -12.89
CA PHE A 60 2.94 -6.69 -13.90
C PHE A 60 2.27 -5.40 -14.39
N GLY A 61 2.90 -4.25 -14.16
CA GLY A 61 2.34 -2.93 -14.51
C GLY A 61 1.33 -2.40 -13.50
N TYR A 62 1.18 -3.05 -12.34
CA TYR A 62 0.33 -2.56 -11.25
C TYR A 62 0.73 -1.15 -10.80
N ASP A 63 2.04 -0.89 -10.72
CA ASP A 63 2.63 0.37 -10.25
C ASP A 63 2.80 1.43 -11.35
N LEU A 64 2.15 1.34 -12.50
CA LEU A 64 2.29 2.36 -13.54
C LEU A 64 1.87 3.77 -13.05
N GLN A 65 0.89 3.81 -12.16
CA GLN A 65 0.37 5.05 -11.58
C GLN A 65 1.00 5.40 -10.23
N ASP A 66 1.81 4.49 -9.66
CA ASP A 66 2.28 4.52 -8.27
C ASP A 66 3.76 4.90 -8.16
#